data_AF-A0A2N8T8F1-F1
#
_entry.id   AF-A0A2N8T8F1-F1
#
_cell.length_a   1.000
_cell.length_b   1.000
_cell.length_c   1.000
_cell.angle_alpha   90.00
_cell.angle_beta   90.00
_cell.angle_gamma   90.00
#
_symmetry.space_group_name_H-M   'P 1'
#
loop_
_entity.id
_entity.type
_entity.pdbx_description
1 polymer ?
#
loop_
_entity_poly.entity_id
_entity_poly.type
_entity_poly.pdbx_seq_one_letter_code
_entity_poly.pdbx_strand_id
1 'polypeptide(L)'
;MKLAMCQIDAFTHERFKGHPAAVVSLDGWLSDAQMQAIAAENNLSETAFVILEQRIAAAPLVFRAAAVGGTAVVRREDGLLEMSFPNRAPEPVAEPPQVLLAALNLVPECVLRNRQAWFAVAPGDL
;
A
#
# COMPACT_ATOMS: atom_id res chain seq x y z
N MET A 1 -17.98 -14.17 -13.06
CA MET A 1 -17.77 -14.57 -11.65
C MET A 1 -18.29 -13.44 -10.77
N LYS A 2 -18.89 -13.74 -9.62
CA LYS A 2 -19.34 -12.72 -8.66
C LYS A 2 -18.51 -12.85 -7.39
N LEU A 3 -17.83 -11.78 -6.99
CA LEU A 3 -17.02 -11.73 -5.78
C LEU A 3 -17.68 -10.81 -4.75
N ALA A 4 -17.54 -11.13 -3.47
CA ALA A 4 -17.96 -10.24 -2.40
C ALA A 4 -16.89 -9.17 -2.18
N MET A 5 -17.31 -7.91 -2.15
CA MET A 5 -16.42 -6.77 -1.96
C MET A 5 -17.05 -5.75 -1.02
N CYS A 6 -16.25 -5.15 -0.15
CA CYS A 6 -16.59 -3.93 0.56
C CYS A 6 -15.53 -2.86 0.29
N GLN A 7 -15.95 -1.60 0.27
CA GLN A 7 -15.04 -0.46 0.27
C GLN A 7 -14.91 0.07 1.69
N ILE A 8 -13.69 0.39 2.10
CA ILE A 8 -13.36 0.95 3.41
C ILE A 8 -12.53 2.23 3.25
N ASP A 9 -12.56 3.08 4.27
CA ASP A 9 -11.66 4.22 4.43
C ASP A 9 -10.49 3.77 5.32
N ALA A 10 -9.35 3.41 4.71
CA ALA A 10 -8.16 2.95 5.43
C ALA A 10 -7.41 4.12 6.08
N PHE A 11 -6.63 3.82 7.12
CA PHE A 11 -5.81 4.81 7.87
C PHE A 11 -6.62 5.96 8.52
N THR A 12 -7.89 5.73 8.83
CA THR A 12 -8.74 6.70 9.54
C THR A 12 -9.81 6.01 10.38
N HIS A 13 -10.42 6.76 11.30
CA HIS A 13 -11.63 6.37 12.04
C HIS A 13 -12.86 7.21 11.63
N GLU A 14 -12.68 8.20 10.75
CA GLU A 14 -13.72 9.11 10.28
C GLU A 14 -14.14 8.75 8.86
N ARG A 15 -15.44 8.82 8.55
CA ARG A 15 -15.93 8.58 7.19
C ARG A 15 -15.42 9.67 6.23
N PHE A 16 -15.12 9.28 5.00
CA PHE A 16 -14.64 10.18 3.93
C PHE A 16 -13.28 10.82 4.24
N LYS A 17 -12.46 10.15 5.06
CA LYS A 17 -11.09 10.53 5.39
C LYS A 17 -10.16 9.35 5.07
N GLY A 18 -8.85 9.55 5.21
CA GLY A 18 -7.88 8.49 4.94
C GLY A 18 -7.84 8.09 3.48
N HIS A 19 -7.59 6.80 3.23
CA HIS A 19 -7.36 6.29 1.88
C HIS A 19 -8.41 5.24 1.49
N PRO A 20 -9.20 5.47 0.43
CA PRO A 20 -10.24 4.53 0.05
C PRO A 20 -9.61 3.22 -0.47
N ALA A 21 -10.08 2.09 0.03
CA ALA A 21 -9.58 0.78 -0.35
C ALA A 21 -10.72 -0.21 -0.63
N ALA A 22 -10.58 -1.01 -1.70
CA ALA A 22 -11.46 -2.13 -1.97
C ALA A 22 -10.94 -3.38 -1.25
N VAL A 23 -11.80 -4.04 -0.48
CA VAL A 23 -11.54 -5.32 0.15
C VAL A 23 -12.36 -6.39 -0.54
N VAL A 24 -11.68 -7.28 -1.25
CA VAL A 24 -12.32 -8.37 -2.00
C VAL A 24 -12.11 -9.69 -1.25
N SER A 25 -13.22 -10.33 -0.86
CA SER A 25 -13.21 -11.64 -0.20
C SER A 25 -13.04 -12.74 -1.25
N LEU A 26 -12.08 -13.63 -1.02
CA LEU A 26 -11.77 -14.74 -1.92
C LEU A 26 -11.75 -16.06 -1.14
N ASP A 27 -12.33 -17.12 -1.72
CA ASP A 27 -12.22 -18.49 -1.20
C ASP A 27 -10.88 -19.16 -1.60
N GLY A 28 -10.12 -18.51 -2.49
CA GLY A 28 -8.81 -18.93 -2.97
C GLY A 28 -8.17 -17.86 -3.87
N TRP A 29 -6.85 -17.94 -4.06
CA TRP A 29 -6.14 -16.97 -4.88
C TRP A 29 -6.57 -17.02 -6.35
N LEU A 30 -6.79 -15.84 -6.93
CA LEU A 30 -7.00 -15.67 -8.37
C LEU A 30 -5.65 -15.50 -9.07
N SER A 31 -5.64 -15.58 -10.41
CA SER A 31 -4.44 -15.22 -11.17
C SER A 31 -4.12 -13.72 -11.04
N ASP A 32 -2.85 -13.35 -11.19
CA ASP A 32 -2.40 -11.95 -11.16
C ASP A 32 -3.18 -11.07 -12.15
N ALA A 33 -3.46 -11.57 -13.35
CA ALA A 33 -4.24 -10.86 -14.35
C ALA A 33 -5.67 -10.57 -13.89
N GLN A 34 -6.32 -11.53 -13.20
CA GLN A 34 -7.65 -11.32 -12.63
C GLN A 34 -7.62 -10.34 -11.47
N MET A 35 -6.63 -10.45 -10.57
CA MET A 35 -6.48 -9.51 -9.44
C MET A 35 -6.23 -8.08 -9.93
N GLN A 36 -5.39 -7.91 -10.96
CA GLN A 36 -5.13 -6.62 -11.60
C GLN A 36 -6.38 -6.06 -12.29
N ALA A 37 -7.14 -6.90 -13.01
CA ALA A 37 -8.39 -6.48 -13.64
C ALA A 37 -9.42 -6.01 -12.60
N ILE A 38 -9.53 -6.70 -11.47
CA ILE A 38 -10.41 -6.30 -10.35
C ILE A 38 -9.95 -4.98 -9.74
N ALA A 39 -8.66 -4.79 -9.50
CA ALA A 39 -8.13 -3.53 -8.98
C ALA A 39 -8.40 -2.37 -9.95
N ALA A 40 -8.22 -2.59 -11.26
CA ALA A 40 -8.50 -1.62 -12.30
C ALA A 40 -9.99 -1.27 -12.40
N GLU A 41 -10.88 -2.26 -12.30
CA GLU A 41 -12.34 -2.06 -12.30
C GLU A 41 -12.80 -1.21 -11.12
N ASN A 42 -12.18 -1.37 -9.95
CA ASN A 42 -12.49 -0.58 -8.76
C ASN A 42 -11.90 0.82 -8.78
N ASN A 43 -10.89 1.08 -9.62
CA ASN A 43 -10.19 2.36 -9.72
C ASN A 43 -9.70 2.90 -8.36
N LEU A 44 -9.28 2.00 -7.47
CA LEU A 44 -8.69 2.31 -6.17
C LEU A 44 -7.22 1.88 -6.17
N SER A 45 -6.34 2.77 -5.73
CA SER A 45 -4.89 2.52 -5.68
C SER A 45 -4.50 1.41 -4.70
N GLU A 46 -5.36 1.10 -3.72
CA GLU A 46 -5.16 0.13 -2.66
C GLU A 46 -6.33 -0.85 -2.70
N THR A 47 -6.07 -2.04 -3.24
CA THR A 47 -7.01 -3.16 -3.19
C THR A 47 -6.40 -4.26 -2.33
N ALA A 48 -7.11 -4.68 -1.28
CA ALA A 48 -6.69 -5.76 -0.40
C ALA A 48 -7.52 -7.02 -0.65
N PHE A 49 -6.84 -8.14 -0.85
CA PHE A 49 -7.46 -9.45 -0.96
C PHE A 49 -7.33 -10.14 0.39
N VAL A 50 -8.43 -10.22 1.12
CA VAL A 50 -8.40 -10.52 2.55
C VAL A 50 -9.17 -11.80 2.86
N ILE A 51 -8.50 -12.69 3.61
CA ILE A 51 -9.01 -13.97 4.11
C ILE A 51 -9.52 -13.82 5.58
N LEU A 52 -9.03 -12.80 6.32
CA LEU A 52 -9.22 -12.62 7.77
C LEU A 52 -10.62 -12.22 8.24
N GLU A 53 -11.26 -11.22 7.63
CA GLU A 53 -12.57 -10.71 8.10
C GLU A 53 -13.67 -11.78 8.01
N GLN A 54 -13.51 -12.73 7.10
CA GLN A 54 -14.37 -13.90 6.95
C GLN A 54 -14.01 -15.05 7.92
N ARG A 55 -13.02 -14.86 8.81
CA ARG A 55 -12.46 -15.90 9.70
C ARG A 55 -11.91 -17.13 8.98
N ILE A 56 -11.55 -17.01 7.70
CA ILE A 56 -10.96 -18.13 6.93
C ILE A 56 -9.53 -18.40 7.43
N ALA A 57 -8.86 -17.41 8.02
CA ALA A 57 -7.61 -17.57 8.77
C ALA A 57 -7.58 -16.61 9.97
N ALA A 58 -6.71 -16.88 10.95
CA ALA A 58 -6.48 -16.01 12.11
C ALA A 58 -5.09 -15.36 12.02
N ALA A 59 -4.95 -14.16 12.58
CA ALA A 59 -3.63 -13.56 12.77
C ALA A 59 -2.79 -14.43 13.74
N PRO A 60 -1.45 -14.51 13.56
CA PRO A 60 -0.65 -13.78 12.57
C PRO A 60 -0.79 -14.31 11.14
N LEU A 61 -0.90 -13.40 10.16
CA LEU A 61 -0.78 -13.73 8.73
C LEU A 61 0.56 -13.27 8.18
N VAL A 62 1.00 -13.92 7.11
CA VAL A 62 2.14 -13.45 6.30
C VAL A 62 1.69 -13.29 4.86
N PHE A 63 1.63 -12.05 4.38
CA PHE A 63 1.48 -11.76 2.95
C PHE A 63 2.84 -11.84 2.28
N ARG A 64 2.93 -12.51 1.13
CA ARG A 64 4.16 -12.54 0.32
C ARG A 64 3.91 -11.92 -1.04
N ALA A 65 4.77 -10.98 -1.42
CA ALA A 65 4.82 -10.45 -2.78
C ALA A 65 6.27 -10.44 -3.27
N ALA A 66 6.47 -10.77 -4.55
CA ALA A 66 7.81 -10.96 -5.12
C ALA A 66 8.74 -9.74 -4.95
N ALA A 67 8.22 -8.52 -5.02
CA ALA A 67 9.01 -7.29 -4.93
C ALA A 67 9.35 -6.84 -3.49
N VAL A 68 8.56 -7.27 -2.50
CA VAL A 68 8.67 -6.80 -1.11
C VAL A 68 9.05 -7.89 -0.11
N GLY A 69 8.87 -9.16 -0.46
CA GLY A 69 9.10 -10.29 0.44
C GLY A 69 7.85 -10.64 1.25
N GLY A 70 8.07 -11.25 2.43
CA GLY A 70 7.01 -11.56 3.37
C GLY A 70 6.78 -10.42 4.37
N THR A 71 5.55 -9.94 4.50
CA THR A 71 5.12 -8.98 5.52
C THR A 71 4.16 -9.67 6.48
N ALA A 72 4.55 -9.70 7.75
CA ALA A 72 3.69 -10.21 8.81
C ALA A 72 2.62 -9.17 9.17
N VAL A 73 1.40 -9.65 9.44
CA VAL A 73 0.27 -8.87 9.89
C VAL A 73 -0.24 -9.48 11.18
N VAL A 74 -0.21 -8.68 12.24
CA VAL A 74 -0.67 -9.06 13.58
C VAL A 74 -1.80 -8.16 14.00
N ARG A 75 -2.78 -8.69 14.74
CA ARG A 75 -3.81 -7.86 15.37
C ARG A 75 -3.33 -7.51 16.78
N ARG A 76 -3.21 -6.21 17.07
CA ARG A 76 -2.81 -5.70 18.38
C ARG A 76 -4.00 -5.74 19.35
N GLU A 77 -3.71 -5.55 20.64
CA GLU A 77 -4.72 -5.55 21.72
C GLU A 77 -5.78 -4.45 21.54
N ASP A 78 -5.42 -3.33 20.92
CA ASP A 78 -6.32 -2.22 20.57
C ASP A 78 -7.18 -2.50 19.34
N GLY A 79 -7.07 -3.69 18.74
CA GLY A 79 -7.83 -4.12 17.58
C GLY A 79 -7.26 -3.66 16.23
N LEU A 80 -6.22 -2.82 16.19
CA LEU A 80 -5.56 -2.40 14.96
C LEU A 80 -4.73 -3.53 14.35
N LEU A 81 -4.61 -3.51 13.02
CA LEU A 81 -3.69 -4.38 12.30
C LEU A 81 -2.33 -3.71 12.19
N GLU A 82 -1.31 -4.35 12.75
CA GLU A 82 0.08 -3.94 12.61
C GLU A 82 0.75 -4.74 11.50
N MET A 83 1.50 -4.03 10.65
CA MET A 83 2.26 -4.61 9.55
C MET A 83 3.72 -4.16 9.66
N SER A 84 4.64 -5.13 9.61
CA SER A 84 6.08 -4.84 9.66
C SER A 84 6.70 -4.93 8.28
N PHE A 85 7.13 -3.79 7.76
CA PHE A 85 7.82 -3.70 6.47
C PHE A 85 9.33 -3.54 6.68
N PRO A 86 10.17 -4.10 5.77
CA PRO A 86 11.60 -3.87 5.84
C PRO A 86 11.90 -2.38 5.68
N ASN A 87 12.70 -1.81 6.58
CA ASN A 87 13.21 -0.45 6.41
C ASN A 87 14.13 -0.43 5.17
N ARG A 88 13.75 0.38 4.18
CA ARG A 88 14.48 0.57 2.92
C ARG A 88 14.85 2.04 2.80
N ALA A 89 15.76 2.47 3.68
CA ALA A 89 16.25 3.85 3.74
C ALA A 89 16.71 4.31 2.33
N PRO A 90 16.23 5.45 1.84
CA PRO A 90 16.65 6.00 0.57
C PRO A 90 17.99 6.72 0.69
N GLU A 91 18.70 6.84 -0.43
CA GLU A 91 20.00 7.51 -0.52
C GLU A 91 19.87 8.82 -1.33
N PRO A 92 20.65 9.86 -1.03
CA PRO A 92 20.64 11.10 -1.79
C PRO A 92 21.00 10.91 -3.26
N VAL A 93 20.33 11.63 -4.14
CA VAL A 93 20.60 11.65 -5.58
C VAL A 93 21.18 13.01 -5.95
N ALA A 94 22.45 13.00 -6.39
CA ALA A 94 23.16 14.22 -6.77
C ALA A 94 22.53 14.93 -7.97
N GLU A 95 22.07 14.16 -8.96
CA GLU A 95 21.46 14.67 -10.18
C GLU A 95 20.08 14.03 -10.40
N PRO A 96 19.01 14.59 -9.82
CA PRO A 96 17.66 14.05 -9.98
C PRO A 96 17.17 14.21 -11.43
N PRO A 97 16.35 13.27 -11.94
CA PRO A 97 15.74 13.40 -13.26
C PRO A 97 14.95 14.71 -13.38
N GLN A 98 15.24 15.51 -14.40
CA GLN A 98 14.59 16.81 -14.59
C GLN A 98 13.07 16.70 -14.74
N VAL A 99 12.56 15.60 -15.30
CA VAL A 99 11.12 15.32 -15.39
C VAL A 99 10.46 15.19 -14.01
N LEU A 100 11.17 14.64 -13.03
CA LEU A 100 10.67 14.55 -11.66
C LEU A 100 10.55 15.95 -11.06
N LEU A 101 11.61 16.76 -11.20
CA LEU A 101 11.63 18.13 -10.68
C LEU A 101 10.56 19.00 -11.33
N ALA A 102 10.38 18.89 -12.65
CA ALA A 102 9.38 19.65 -13.40
C ALA A 102 7.93 19.26 -13.06
N ALA A 103 7.70 18.03 -12.58
CA ALA A 103 6.39 17.58 -12.14
C ALA A 103 6.01 18.08 -10.73
N LEU A 104 7.00 18.54 -9.96
CA LEU A 104 6.78 19.11 -8.64
C LEU A 104 6.43 20.60 -8.76
N ASN A 105 5.38 21.04 -8.08
CA ASN A 105 5.06 22.46 -7.93
C ASN A 105 5.93 23.16 -6.86
N LEU A 106 7.13 22.64 -6.59
CA LEU A 106 8.10 23.17 -5.64
C LEU A 106 9.54 22.76 -6.02
N VAL A 107 10.52 23.43 -5.43
CA VAL A 107 11.94 23.02 -5.50
C VAL A 107 12.26 22.24 -4.23
N PRO A 108 12.56 20.92 -4.32
CA PRO A 108 12.89 20.13 -3.14
C PRO A 108 14.29 20.48 -2.60
N GLU A 109 14.49 20.37 -1.29
CA GLU A 109 15.82 20.54 -0.67
C GLU A 109 16.79 19.44 -1.09
N CYS A 110 16.29 18.22 -1.14
CA CYS A 110 16.99 17.10 -1.71
C CYS A 110 16.01 16.09 -2.31
N VAL A 111 16.54 15.28 -3.22
CA VAL A 111 15.85 14.11 -3.75
C VAL A 111 16.59 12.87 -3.29
N LEU A 112 15.85 11.93 -2.70
CA LEU A 112 16.36 10.64 -2.28
C LEU A 112 15.74 9.56 -3.15
N ARG A 113 16.39 8.40 -3.24
CA ARG A 113 15.87 7.25 -3.98
C ARG A 113 16.18 5.96 -3.26
N ASN A 114 15.23 5.03 -3.31
CA ASN A 114 15.50 3.62 -3.09
C ASN A 114 15.03 2.79 -4.29
N ARG A 115 15.03 1.46 -4.14
CA ARG A 115 14.65 0.50 -5.18
C ARG A 115 13.18 0.61 -5.63
N GLN A 116 12.33 1.26 -4.83
CA GLN A 116 10.88 1.30 -5.00
C GLN A 116 10.34 2.68 -5.35
N ALA A 117 10.97 3.74 -4.85
CA ALA A 117 10.43 5.08 -4.94
C ALA A 117 11.50 6.17 -5.02
N TRP A 118 11.07 7.29 -5.56
CA TRP A 118 11.73 8.59 -5.44
C TRP A 118 11.08 9.36 -4.29
N PHE A 119 11.89 10.08 -3.53
CA PHE A 119 11.45 10.92 -2.42
C PHE A 119 11.92 12.34 -2.70
N ALA A 120 11.01 13.30 -2.71
CA ALA A 120 11.35 14.72 -2.80
C ALA A 120 11.04 15.35 -1.44
N VAL A 121 12.07 15.89 -0.78
CA VAL A 121 11.93 16.52 0.54
C VAL A 121 11.54 17.98 0.33
N ALA A 122 10.38 18.38 0.84
CA ALA A 122 9.92 19.76 0.70
C ALA A 122 10.74 20.71 1.57
N PRO A 123 10.83 21.99 1.22
CA PRO A 123 11.54 22.98 2.03
C PRO A 123 11.01 23.08 3.46
N GLY A 124 11.89 22.96 4.46
CA GLY A 124 11.57 23.08 5.89
C GLY A 124 11.15 21.77 6.59
N ASP A 125 11.22 20.62 5.92
CA ASP A 125 10.86 19.30 6.48
C ASP A 125 12.04 18.54 7.13
N LEU A 126 13.24 19.15 7.20
CA LEU A 126 14.44 18.61 7.85
C LEU A 126 14.79 19.30 9.17
#